data_AF-A0A7V9FUI0-F1
#
_entry.id   AF-A0A7V9FUI0-F1
#
_cell.length_a   1.000
_cell.length_b   1.000
_cell.length_c   1.000
_cell.angle_alpha   90.00
_cell.angle_beta   90.00
_cell.angle_gamma   90.00
#
_symmetry.space_group_name_H-M   'P 1'
#
loop_
_entity.id
_entity.type
_entity.pdbx_description
1 polymer ?
#
loop_
_entity_poly.entity_id
_entity_poly.type
_entity_poly.pdbx_seq_one_letter_code
_entity_poly.pdbx_strand_id
1 'polypeptide(L)'
;MTESFESAAGLPAGWRFVEYTPGNSKATIVSGAAADGTHFLRIVSPKPNHARMVVQVRVTPNRSYRFQVMVKASGTNANMAAVLGMYDQYTVTDSIRTDAQWRPLDLYVKVGPQTTIELTMGLGHFGQLNVGTADFDAVTVTQVSAIPSGATVADLATAAAAPGKPETAAGSTSQGPNKDIWVIVGILVVVGTGAAVFLMLRGDKESTPEADT
;
A
#
# COMPACT_ATOMS: atom_id res chain seq x y z
N MET A 1 -0.81 11.35 -20.27
CA MET A 1 -2.12 11.45 -19.59
C MET A 1 -2.08 12.70 -18.72
N THR A 2 -3.20 13.43 -18.65
CA THR A 2 -3.37 14.56 -17.73
C THR A 2 -4.74 14.44 -17.07
N GLU A 3 -4.84 14.75 -15.78
CA GLU A 3 -6.09 14.80 -15.03
C GLU A 3 -6.04 15.96 -14.02
N SER A 4 -7.04 16.84 -14.05
CA SER A 4 -7.18 18.02 -13.19
C SER A 4 -8.41 17.94 -12.26
N PHE A 5 -9.20 16.87 -12.35
CA PHE A 5 -10.42 16.64 -11.56
C PHE A 5 -11.56 17.66 -11.76
N GLU A 6 -11.46 18.54 -12.76
CA GLU A 6 -12.50 19.55 -13.08
C GLU A 6 -13.68 19.01 -13.89
N SER A 7 -13.60 17.75 -14.35
CA SER A 7 -14.69 17.12 -15.10
C SER A 7 -15.84 16.69 -14.17
N ALA A 8 -16.92 16.17 -14.76
CA ALA A 8 -18.17 15.87 -14.05
C ALA A 8 -17.99 15.07 -12.75
N ALA A 9 -18.97 15.18 -11.84
CA ALA A 9 -18.89 14.63 -10.50
C ALA A 9 -18.55 13.13 -10.45
N GLY A 10 -17.55 12.77 -9.65
CA GLY A 10 -17.13 11.39 -9.42
C GLY A 10 -15.65 11.17 -9.66
N LEU A 11 -15.18 9.96 -9.39
CA LEU A 11 -13.81 9.58 -9.75
C LEU A 11 -13.69 9.46 -11.27
N PRO A 12 -12.53 9.80 -11.87
CA PRO A 12 -12.32 9.61 -13.30
C PRO A 12 -12.56 8.16 -13.74
N ALA A 13 -13.06 7.98 -14.97
CA ALA A 13 -13.41 6.66 -15.48
C ALA A 13 -12.20 5.70 -15.47
N GLY A 14 -12.43 4.47 -14.99
CA GLY A 14 -11.39 3.43 -14.90
C GLY A 14 -10.44 3.56 -13.71
N TRP A 15 -10.56 4.62 -12.90
CA TRP A 15 -9.81 4.75 -11.67
C TRP A 15 -10.50 3.96 -10.56
N ARG A 16 -9.71 3.31 -9.70
CA ARG A 16 -10.25 2.50 -8.59
C ARG A 16 -9.67 2.94 -7.26
N PHE A 17 -10.53 3.02 -6.26
CA PHE A 17 -10.10 3.16 -4.88
C PHE A 17 -9.83 1.78 -4.28
N VAL A 18 -8.66 1.63 -3.64
CA VAL A 18 -8.25 0.39 -2.96
C VAL A 18 -7.77 0.75 -1.57
N GLU A 19 -8.17 -0.06 -0.60
CA GLU A 19 -7.76 0.10 0.80
C GLU A 19 -7.32 -1.24 1.38
N TYR A 20 -6.42 -1.21 2.36
CA TYR A 20 -5.95 -2.41 3.01
C TYR A 20 -7.02 -3.01 3.92
N THR A 21 -7.65 -2.18 4.76
CA THR A 21 -8.81 -2.57 5.56
C THR A 21 -10.06 -1.94 4.96
N PRO A 22 -11.00 -2.73 4.39
CA PRO A 22 -12.23 -2.22 3.79
C PRO A 22 -13.10 -1.41 4.76
N GLY A 23 -13.67 -0.30 4.28
CA GLY A 23 -14.55 0.60 5.02
C GLY A 23 -13.85 1.57 5.97
N ASN A 24 -12.52 1.58 6.03
CA ASN A 24 -11.78 2.46 6.93
C ASN A 24 -11.40 3.80 6.29
N SER A 25 -11.45 3.92 4.97
CA SER A 25 -11.02 5.11 4.25
C SER A 25 -11.99 5.45 3.12
N LYS A 26 -11.89 6.67 2.59
CA LYS A 26 -12.73 7.15 1.49
C LYS A 26 -11.92 7.99 0.51
N ALA A 27 -12.19 7.83 -0.78
CA ALA A 27 -11.73 8.73 -1.82
C ALA A 27 -12.91 9.51 -2.43
N THR A 28 -12.74 10.82 -2.62
CA THR A 28 -13.75 11.71 -3.22
C THR A 28 -13.09 12.84 -3.98
N ILE A 29 -13.72 13.31 -5.06
CA ILE A 29 -13.40 14.62 -5.62
C ILE A 29 -14.10 15.68 -4.78
N VAL A 30 -13.34 16.71 -4.38
CA VAL A 30 -13.83 17.80 -3.53
C VAL A 30 -13.47 19.14 -4.15
N SER A 31 -14.30 20.15 -3.93
CA SER A 31 -14.03 21.52 -4.35
C SER A 31 -13.26 22.30 -3.28
N GLY A 32 -12.32 23.16 -3.66
CA GLY A 32 -11.59 24.05 -2.76
C GLY A 32 -10.38 24.73 -3.42
N ALA A 33 -9.38 25.06 -2.61
CA ALA A 33 -8.09 25.60 -3.09
C ALA A 33 -7.23 24.48 -3.70
N ALA A 34 -7.59 24.08 -4.91
CA ALA A 34 -6.90 23.13 -5.76
C ALA A 34 -5.52 23.66 -6.21
N ALA A 35 -4.65 22.79 -6.71
CA ALA A 35 -3.39 23.19 -7.34
C ALA A 35 -3.64 23.69 -8.78
N ASP A 36 -4.64 23.12 -9.46
CA ASP A 36 -5.16 23.55 -10.75
C ASP A 36 -6.69 23.61 -10.67
N GLY A 37 -7.29 24.71 -11.12
CA GLY A 37 -8.74 24.88 -11.06
C GLY A 37 -9.33 25.00 -9.64
N THR A 38 -10.34 24.18 -9.34
CA THR A 38 -11.16 24.24 -8.12
C THR A 38 -11.47 22.89 -7.50
N HIS A 39 -11.12 21.77 -8.13
CA HIS A 39 -11.41 20.43 -7.69
C HIS A 39 -10.11 19.63 -7.52
N PHE A 40 -10.11 18.70 -6.58
CA PHE A 40 -8.98 17.79 -6.39
C PHE A 40 -9.45 16.47 -5.79
N LEU A 41 -8.62 15.43 -5.94
CA LEU A 41 -8.84 14.15 -5.29
C LEU A 41 -8.43 14.23 -3.83
N ARG A 42 -9.34 13.84 -2.93
CA ARG A 42 -9.08 13.71 -1.50
C ARG A 42 -9.25 12.27 -1.04
N ILE A 43 -8.25 11.76 -0.33
CA ILE A 43 -8.30 10.50 0.42
C ILE A 43 -8.32 10.83 1.92
N VAL A 44 -9.32 10.32 2.64
CA VAL A 44 -9.44 10.47 4.10
C VAL A 44 -9.41 9.11 4.76
N SER A 45 -8.61 8.98 5.82
CA SER A 45 -8.53 7.79 6.65
C SER A 45 -8.68 8.13 8.13
N PRO A 46 -9.87 7.98 8.73
CA PRO A 46 -10.07 8.17 10.18
C PRO A 46 -9.38 7.12 11.06
N LYS A 47 -9.03 5.96 10.50
CA LYS A 47 -8.30 4.88 11.19
C LYS A 47 -7.02 4.54 10.43
N PRO A 48 -5.99 3.95 11.07
CA PRO A 48 -4.78 3.54 10.37
C PRO A 48 -5.10 2.62 9.18
N ASN A 49 -4.72 3.04 7.97
CA ASN A 49 -4.95 2.29 6.76
C ASN A 49 -3.86 2.56 5.71
N HIS A 50 -3.85 1.75 4.65
CA HIS A 50 -3.13 2.03 3.41
C HIS A 50 -4.19 2.17 2.32
N ALA A 51 -4.59 3.40 2.06
CA ALA A 51 -5.66 3.76 1.13
C ALA A 51 -5.06 4.44 -0.09
N ARG A 52 -5.43 4.00 -1.28
CA ARG A 52 -4.83 4.44 -2.52
C ARG A 52 -5.82 4.52 -3.67
N MET A 53 -5.70 5.56 -4.46
CA MET A 53 -6.29 5.62 -5.78
C MET A 53 -5.34 4.94 -6.76
N VAL A 54 -5.85 3.99 -7.54
CA VAL A 54 -5.08 3.30 -8.57
C VAL A 54 -5.54 3.74 -9.95
N VAL A 55 -4.56 4.09 -10.78
CA VAL A 55 -4.75 4.69 -12.10
C VAL A 55 -4.06 3.82 -13.14
N GLN A 56 -4.83 3.30 -14.08
CA GLN A 56 -4.30 2.52 -15.19
C GLN A 56 -3.89 3.44 -16.34
N VAL A 57 -2.64 3.30 -16.81
CA VAL A 57 -2.07 4.14 -17.87
C VAL A 57 -1.54 3.28 -19.00
N ARG A 58 -1.93 3.59 -20.23
CA ARG A 58 -1.33 2.99 -21.43
C ARG A 58 0.06 3.54 -21.64
N VAL A 59 1.00 2.65 -21.94
CA VAL A 59 2.42 2.98 -22.16
C VAL A 59 2.95 2.27 -23.38
N THR A 60 4.01 2.83 -23.94
CA THR A 60 4.82 2.20 -24.97
C THR A 60 5.88 1.34 -24.29
N PRO A 61 6.02 0.06 -24.69
CA PRO A 61 7.06 -0.81 -24.14
C PRO A 61 8.47 -0.22 -24.26
N ASN A 62 9.34 -0.57 -23.31
CA ASN A 62 10.75 -0.19 -23.25
C ASN A 62 10.98 1.33 -23.26
N ARG A 63 10.05 2.08 -22.65
CA ARG A 63 10.14 3.55 -22.47
C ARG A 63 10.14 3.92 -21.00
N SER A 64 10.57 5.15 -20.73
CA SER A 64 10.53 5.75 -19.40
C SER A 64 9.45 6.81 -19.31
N TYR A 65 8.83 6.92 -18.14
CA TYR A 65 7.76 7.87 -17.86
C TYR A 65 8.04 8.63 -16.57
N ARG A 66 7.58 9.88 -16.50
CA ARG A 66 7.46 10.68 -15.29
C ARG A 66 6.01 10.73 -14.90
N PHE A 67 5.70 10.24 -13.70
CA PHE A 67 4.42 10.44 -13.03
C PHE A 67 4.57 11.57 -12.02
N GLN A 68 3.94 12.70 -12.30
CA GLN A 68 3.97 13.89 -11.46
C GLN A 68 2.58 14.23 -10.96
N VAL A 69 2.50 14.59 -9.68
CA VAL A 69 1.25 15.00 -9.03
C VAL A 69 1.55 16.11 -8.02
N MET A 70 0.65 17.08 -7.89
CA MET A 70 0.66 18.05 -6.79
C MET A 70 -0.02 17.44 -5.58
N VAL A 71 0.64 17.48 -4.42
CA VAL A 71 0.22 16.73 -3.24
C VAL A 71 0.26 17.60 -1.98
N LYS A 72 -0.71 17.36 -1.09
CA LYS A 72 -0.73 17.85 0.30
C LYS A 72 -1.19 16.74 1.24
N ALA A 73 -0.85 16.85 2.51
CA ALA A 73 -1.39 15.96 3.53
C ALA A 73 -1.49 16.65 4.89
N SER A 74 -2.45 16.23 5.71
CA SER A 74 -2.62 16.75 7.06
C SER A 74 -3.23 15.73 8.01
N GLY A 75 -3.02 15.96 9.32
CA GLY A 75 -3.54 15.08 10.37
C GLY A 75 -2.96 13.66 10.32
N THR A 76 -1.75 13.50 9.75
CA THR A 76 -1.11 12.19 9.58
C THR A 76 -0.28 11.80 10.81
N ASN A 77 -0.14 10.51 11.06
CA ASN A 77 0.81 9.99 12.05
C ASN A 77 2.25 9.95 11.49
N ALA A 78 3.18 9.39 12.27
CA ALA A 78 4.61 9.36 11.94
C ALA A 78 4.98 8.48 10.72
N ASN A 79 4.11 7.57 10.28
CA ASN A 79 4.37 6.68 9.14
C ASN A 79 4.34 7.47 7.81
N MET A 80 4.46 6.76 6.69
CA MET A 80 4.29 7.35 5.36
C MET A 80 2.89 7.95 5.22
N ALA A 81 2.81 9.24 4.91
CA ALA A 81 1.58 9.98 4.66
C ALA A 81 1.23 9.92 3.18
N ALA A 82 1.19 11.05 2.47
CA ALA A 82 0.93 11.07 1.05
C ALA A 82 2.16 10.66 0.25
N VAL A 83 2.01 9.71 -0.66
CA VAL A 83 3.07 9.16 -1.53
C VAL A 83 2.54 8.86 -2.93
N LEU A 84 3.44 8.86 -3.92
CA LEU A 84 3.18 8.24 -5.23
C LEU A 84 3.88 6.89 -5.32
N GLY A 85 3.26 5.94 -6.01
CA GLY A 85 3.80 4.59 -6.15
C GLY A 85 3.31 3.88 -7.40
N MET A 86 3.63 2.59 -7.45
CA MET A 86 3.11 1.63 -8.41
C MET A 86 2.22 0.63 -7.66
N TYR A 87 1.17 0.14 -8.32
CA TYR A 87 0.36 -0.94 -7.76
C TYR A 87 1.21 -2.23 -7.71
N ASP A 88 1.08 -3.00 -6.62
CA ASP A 88 1.86 -4.22 -6.36
C ASP A 88 3.39 -4.06 -6.41
N GLN A 89 3.90 -2.87 -6.08
CA GLN A 89 5.33 -2.60 -5.89
C GLN A 89 5.58 -1.86 -4.57
N TYR A 90 6.76 -2.06 -3.99
CA TYR A 90 7.17 -1.37 -2.76
C TYR A 90 7.80 0.01 -3.02
N THR A 91 8.26 0.26 -4.23
CA THR A 91 8.88 1.55 -4.57
C THR A 91 7.84 2.67 -4.53
N VAL A 92 8.08 3.66 -3.68
CA VAL A 92 7.28 4.88 -3.55
C VAL A 92 8.20 6.09 -3.46
N THR A 93 7.65 7.28 -3.71
CA THR A 93 8.33 8.55 -3.50
C THR A 93 8.59 8.83 -2.03
N ASP A 94 9.35 9.90 -1.76
CA ASP A 94 9.30 10.55 -0.46
C ASP A 94 7.87 10.94 -0.08
N SER A 95 7.64 11.06 1.22
CA SER A 95 6.32 11.31 1.78
C SER A 95 6.09 12.78 2.12
N ILE A 96 4.95 13.33 1.68
CA ILE A 96 4.47 14.66 2.07
C ILE A 96 3.51 14.53 3.25
N ARG A 97 3.73 15.37 4.27
CA ARG A 97 2.98 15.42 5.54
C ARG A 97 2.39 16.80 5.87
N THR A 98 2.50 17.76 4.94
CA THR A 98 2.08 19.15 5.17
C THR A 98 1.04 19.60 4.15
N ASP A 99 0.14 20.47 4.59
CA ASP A 99 -0.95 21.07 3.81
C ASP A 99 -0.79 22.59 3.62
N ALA A 100 0.34 23.16 4.04
CA ALA A 100 0.59 24.60 3.95
C ALA A 100 0.63 25.08 2.49
N GLN A 101 1.18 24.28 1.59
CA GLN A 101 1.32 24.56 0.15
C GLN A 101 1.27 23.24 -0.62
N TRP A 102 0.71 23.26 -1.83
CA TRP A 102 0.82 22.13 -2.75
C TRP A 102 2.27 21.90 -3.15
N ARG A 103 2.73 20.65 -3.10
CA ARG A 103 4.11 20.30 -3.48
C ARG A 103 4.11 19.20 -4.54
N PRO A 104 4.98 19.28 -5.56
CA PRO A 104 5.08 18.22 -6.54
C PRO A 104 5.74 16.98 -5.93
N LEU A 105 5.24 15.80 -6.29
CA LEU A 105 5.97 14.54 -6.20
C LEU A 105 6.20 14.01 -7.60
N ASP A 106 7.38 13.43 -7.80
CA ASP A 106 7.79 12.82 -9.06
C ASP A 106 8.19 11.36 -8.82
N LEU A 107 7.48 10.44 -9.47
CA LEU A 107 7.92 9.05 -9.60
C LEU A 107 8.31 8.79 -11.05
N TYR A 108 9.55 8.34 -11.26
CA TYR A 108 9.97 7.87 -12.57
C TYR A 108 9.72 6.37 -12.69
N VAL A 109 9.26 5.94 -13.86
CA VAL A 109 8.94 4.54 -14.14
C VAL A 109 9.70 4.09 -15.37
N LYS A 110 10.48 3.02 -15.25
CA LYS A 110 11.06 2.31 -16.39
C LYS A 110 10.14 1.15 -16.73
N VAL A 111 9.55 1.19 -17.92
CA VAL A 111 8.65 0.14 -18.41
C VAL A 111 9.47 -0.86 -19.22
N GLY A 112 9.22 -2.15 -19.02
CA GLY A 112 9.73 -3.24 -19.85
C GLY A 112 8.75 -3.57 -20.98
N PRO A 113 8.33 -4.83 -21.16
CA PRO A 113 7.43 -5.24 -22.24
C PRO A 113 5.97 -4.80 -22.06
N GLN A 114 5.62 -4.21 -20.91
CA GLN A 114 4.24 -3.87 -20.60
C GLN A 114 3.69 -2.78 -21.53
N THR A 115 2.42 -2.91 -21.93
CA THR A 115 1.67 -1.90 -22.69
C THR A 115 0.72 -1.09 -21.80
N THR A 116 0.63 -1.47 -20.52
CA THR A 116 -0.19 -0.83 -19.50
C THR A 116 0.53 -0.95 -18.15
N ILE A 117 0.47 0.10 -17.35
CA ILE A 117 0.96 0.13 -15.97
C ILE A 117 -0.11 0.69 -15.03
N GLU A 118 0.07 0.43 -13.74
CA GLU A 118 -0.84 0.91 -12.70
C GLU A 118 -0.09 1.75 -11.67
N LEU A 119 -0.40 3.04 -11.64
CA LEU A 119 0.19 4.02 -10.74
C LEU A 119 -0.72 4.21 -9.53
N THR A 120 -0.15 4.61 -8.39
CA THR A 120 -0.90 4.85 -7.16
C THR A 120 -0.64 6.24 -6.58
N MET A 121 -1.71 6.85 -6.09
CA MET A 121 -1.69 8.00 -5.17
C MET A 121 -2.22 7.52 -3.83
N GLY A 122 -1.38 7.50 -2.80
CA GLY A 122 -1.66 6.79 -1.55
C GLY A 122 -1.53 7.66 -0.30
N LEU A 123 -2.37 7.35 0.69
CA LEU A 123 -2.19 7.69 2.11
C LEU A 123 -1.80 6.42 2.87
N GLY A 124 -0.58 6.39 3.41
CA GLY A 124 0.01 5.17 3.94
C GLY A 124 0.72 4.35 2.86
N HIS A 125 1.44 3.32 3.31
CA HIS A 125 2.10 2.35 2.45
C HIS A 125 2.11 0.97 3.12
N PHE A 126 2.55 -0.08 2.42
CA PHE A 126 2.70 -1.41 3.00
C PHE A 126 3.59 -1.37 4.26
N GLY A 127 3.09 -1.93 5.37
CA GLY A 127 3.77 -1.88 6.67
C GLY A 127 3.83 -0.49 7.32
N GLN A 128 3.25 0.54 6.71
CA GLN A 128 3.31 1.94 7.11
C GLN A 128 1.91 2.57 7.03
N LEU A 129 0.95 2.01 7.78
CA LEU A 129 -0.44 2.48 7.80
C LEU A 129 -0.56 3.89 8.38
N ASN A 130 -1.44 4.72 7.82
CA ASN A 130 -1.61 6.11 8.25
C ASN A 130 -3.09 6.49 8.49
N VAL A 131 -3.26 7.59 9.22
CA VAL A 131 -4.52 8.31 9.43
C VAL A 131 -4.45 9.68 8.73
N GLY A 132 -5.55 10.42 8.71
CA GLY A 132 -5.58 11.80 8.26
C GLY A 132 -6.10 11.96 6.84
N THR A 133 -5.59 12.98 6.15
CA THR A 133 -6.05 13.37 4.81
C THR A 133 -4.85 13.51 3.87
N ALA A 134 -4.99 13.02 2.64
CA ALA A 134 -4.07 13.27 1.54
C ALA A 134 -4.86 13.80 0.34
N ASP A 135 -4.38 14.91 -0.21
CA ASP A 135 -4.97 15.59 -1.37
C ASP A 135 -4.02 15.50 -2.56
N PHE A 136 -4.57 15.26 -3.74
CA PHE A 136 -3.85 15.04 -4.99
C PHE A 136 -4.51 15.82 -6.12
N ASP A 137 -3.70 16.47 -6.94
CA ASP A 137 -4.17 17.29 -8.04
C ASP A 137 -3.12 17.43 -9.16
N ALA A 138 -3.51 17.99 -10.31
CA ALA A 138 -2.66 18.28 -11.46
C ALA A 138 -1.81 17.06 -11.88
N VAL A 139 -2.49 15.92 -12.05
CA VAL A 139 -1.85 14.65 -12.37
C VAL A 139 -1.35 14.67 -13.81
N THR A 140 -0.07 14.40 -14.00
CA THR A 140 0.52 14.24 -15.33
C THR A 140 1.37 12.98 -15.42
N VAL A 141 1.21 12.27 -16.54
CA VAL A 141 2.08 11.15 -16.92
C VAL A 141 2.62 11.40 -18.31
N THR A 142 3.92 11.63 -18.39
CA THR A 142 4.62 12.00 -19.63
C THR A 142 5.76 11.04 -19.92
N GLN A 143 5.89 10.61 -21.16
CA GLN A 143 7.08 9.87 -21.59
C GLN A 143 8.30 10.79 -21.53
N VAL A 144 9.43 10.28 -21.06
CA VAL A 144 10.70 11.01 -20.97
C VAL A 144 11.81 10.26 -21.71
N SER A 145 12.75 11.00 -22.30
CA SER A 145 13.91 10.42 -22.98
C SER A 145 15.01 9.98 -22.01
N ALA A 146 15.06 10.57 -20.82
CA ALA A 146 16.02 10.26 -19.77
C ALA A 146 15.40 10.46 -18.38
N ILE A 147 15.91 9.70 -17.41
CA ILE A 147 15.57 9.86 -15.99
C ILE A 147 16.71 10.64 -15.31
N PRO A 148 16.43 11.70 -14.55
CA PRO A 148 17.45 12.43 -13.81
C PRO A 148 18.22 11.56 -12.82
N SER A 149 19.50 11.84 -12.62
CA SER A 149 20.30 11.18 -11.58
C SER A 149 19.72 11.46 -10.20
N GLY A 150 19.68 10.44 -9.34
CA GLY A 150 19.15 10.54 -7.98
C GLY A 150 17.62 10.55 -7.87
N ALA A 151 16.89 10.45 -8.99
CA ALA A 151 15.43 10.36 -8.95
C ALA A 151 14.96 9.02 -8.37
N THR A 152 13.79 9.02 -7.72
CA THR A 152 13.10 7.79 -7.34
C THR A 152 12.58 7.07 -8.58
N VAL A 153 12.98 5.81 -8.77
CA VAL A 153 12.63 5.02 -9.97
C VAL A 153 11.96 3.71 -9.59
N ALA A 154 10.75 3.49 -10.07
CA ALA A 154 10.15 2.16 -10.15
C ALA A 154 10.61 1.47 -11.45
N ASP A 155 11.41 0.40 -11.31
CA ASP A 155 11.92 -0.36 -12.45
C ASP A 155 11.09 -1.62 -12.69
N LEU A 156 10.26 -1.59 -13.73
CA LEU A 156 9.42 -2.72 -14.15
C LEU A 156 10.08 -3.54 -15.26
N ALA A 157 11.22 -3.09 -15.79
CA ALA A 157 11.96 -3.84 -16.81
C ALA A 157 12.72 -5.02 -16.18
N THR A 158 13.07 -4.91 -14.89
CA THR A 158 13.74 -5.96 -14.11
C THR A 158 12.77 -6.82 -13.29
N ALA A 159 11.48 -6.44 -13.23
CA ALA A 159 10.45 -7.22 -12.57
C ALA A 159 10.19 -8.51 -13.37
N ALA A 160 10.94 -9.56 -13.06
CA ALA A 160 10.53 -10.93 -13.37
C ALA A 160 9.13 -11.14 -12.77
N ALA A 161 8.23 -11.74 -13.56
CA ALA A 161 6.84 -11.96 -13.17
C ALA A 161 6.74 -12.49 -11.74
N ALA A 162 6.25 -11.67 -10.81
CA ALA A 162 5.82 -12.17 -9.52
C ALA A 162 4.70 -13.19 -9.77
N PRO A 163 4.65 -14.32 -9.03
CA PRO A 163 3.61 -15.30 -9.22
C PRO A 163 2.26 -14.62 -8.97
N GLY A 164 1.42 -14.59 -10.02
CA GLY A 164 0.07 -14.07 -9.91
C GLY A 164 -0.65 -14.76 -8.76
N LYS A 165 -1.31 -13.95 -7.92
CA LYS A 165 -2.34 -14.44 -7.01
C LYS A 165 -3.33 -15.26 -7.85
N PRO A 166 -3.68 -16.51 -7.49
CA PRO A 166 -4.61 -17.29 -8.29
C PRO A 166 -5.94 -16.53 -8.39
N GLU A 167 -6.33 -16.19 -9.62
CA GLU A 167 -7.70 -15.80 -9.92
C GLU A 167 -8.60 -16.96 -9.50
N THR A 168 -9.41 -16.72 -8.47
CA THR A 168 -10.45 -17.66 -8.08
C THR A 168 -11.56 -17.56 -9.13
N ALA A 169 -11.48 -18.42 -10.16
CA ALA A 169 -12.61 -18.66 -11.04
C ALA A 169 -13.73 -19.31 -10.21
N ALA A 170 -14.87 -18.61 -10.11
CA ALA A 170 -16.09 -19.18 -9.57
C ALA A 170 -16.60 -20.26 -10.54
N GLY A 171 -16.58 -21.51 -10.08
CA GLY A 171 -17.19 -22.67 -10.74
C GLY A 171 -17.55 -23.70 -9.68
N SER A 172 -18.83 -23.72 -9.29
CA SER A 172 -19.38 -24.60 -8.27
C SER A 172 -19.45 -26.05 -8.76
N THR A 173 -18.88 -26.99 -7.99
CA THR A 173 -19.49 -28.32 -7.80
C THR A 173 -19.06 -28.92 -6.46
N SER A 174 -20.03 -29.53 -5.77
CA SER A 174 -20.01 -30.05 -4.41
C SER A 174 -19.05 -31.23 -4.18
N GLN A 175 -18.40 -31.28 -3.01
CA GLN A 175 -18.28 -32.49 -2.15
C GLN A 175 -17.53 -32.19 -0.83
N GLY A 176 -18.22 -32.35 0.32
CA GLY A 176 -17.72 -32.82 1.64
C GLY A 176 -16.64 -32.03 2.42
N PRO A 177 -16.76 -31.88 3.76
CA PRO A 177 -15.75 -31.21 4.58
C PRO A 177 -14.53 -32.12 4.81
N ASN A 178 -13.39 -31.79 4.19
CA ASN A 178 -12.12 -32.51 4.41
C ASN A 178 -11.43 -32.04 5.70
N LYS A 179 -11.14 -33.00 6.59
CA LYS A 179 -10.71 -32.85 7.98
C LYS A 179 -9.22 -32.49 8.19
N ASP A 180 -8.47 -32.16 7.14
CA ASP A 180 -7.00 -32.17 7.23
C ASP A 180 -6.34 -30.81 7.57
N ILE A 181 -7.11 -29.73 7.69
CA ILE A 181 -6.57 -28.38 7.97
C ILE A 181 -6.51 -28.06 9.48
N TRP A 182 -7.19 -28.83 10.34
CA TRP A 182 -7.16 -28.61 11.80
C TRP A 182 -6.01 -29.33 12.53
N VAL A 183 -5.27 -30.22 11.85
CA VAL A 183 -4.24 -31.05 12.49
C VAL A 183 -2.94 -30.27 12.77
N ILE A 184 -2.64 -29.20 12.03
CA ILE A 184 -1.37 -28.47 12.15
C ILE A 184 -1.38 -27.43 13.30
N VAL A 185 -2.55 -26.87 13.64
CA VAL A 185 -2.65 -25.87 14.74
C VAL A 185 -2.70 -26.53 16.13
N GLY A 186 -3.18 -27.77 16.24
CA GLY A 186 -3.28 -28.49 17.52
C GLY A 186 -1.94 -28.99 18.08
N ILE A 187 -0.96 -29.32 17.23
CA ILE A 187 0.31 -29.93 17.67
C ILE A 187 1.27 -28.90 18.29
N LEU A 188 1.24 -27.63 17.87
CA LEU A 188 2.12 -26.58 18.40
C LEU A 188 1.72 -26.11 19.81
N VAL A 189 0.44 -26.19 20.18
CA VAL A 189 -0.04 -25.78 21.53
C VAL A 189 0.28 -26.85 22.59
N VAL A 190 0.22 -28.13 22.23
CA VAL A 190 0.48 -29.25 23.16
C VAL A 190 1.98 -29.41 23.44
N VAL A 191 2.87 -29.19 22.47
CA VAL A 191 4.32 -29.27 22.68
C VAL A 191 4.84 -28.08 23.51
N GLY A 192 4.29 -26.87 23.31
CA GLY A 192 4.68 -25.68 24.08
C GLY A 192 4.26 -25.73 25.56
N THR A 193 3.09 -26.28 25.88
CA THR A 193 2.64 -26.44 27.28
C THR A 193 3.38 -27.57 28.00
N GLY A 194 3.71 -28.68 27.31
CA GLY A 194 4.48 -29.78 27.90
C GLY A 194 5.91 -29.39 28.32
N ALA A 195 6.59 -28.55 27.53
CA ALA A 195 7.94 -28.08 27.85
C ALA A 195 7.98 -27.14 29.08
N ALA A 196 6.97 -26.29 29.25
CA ALA A 196 6.86 -25.38 30.39
C ALA A 196 6.61 -26.14 31.72
N VAL A 197 5.75 -27.15 31.70
CA VAL A 197 5.44 -27.98 32.89
C VAL A 197 6.64 -28.86 33.29
N PHE A 198 7.40 -29.39 32.32
CA PHE A 198 8.58 -30.22 32.59
C PHE A 198 9.75 -29.43 33.21
N LEU A 199 9.92 -28.16 32.84
CA LEU A 199 10.95 -27.30 33.42
C LEU A 199 10.57 -26.79 34.82
N MET A 200 9.27 -26.61 35.11
CA MET A 200 8.80 -26.26 36.46
C MET A 200 8.91 -27.43 37.45
N LEU A 201 8.70 -28.68 37.01
CA LEU A 201 8.79 -29.86 37.89
C LEU A 201 10.22 -30.33 38.18
N ARG A 202 11.24 -29.80 37.51
CA ARG A 202 12.66 -30.10 37.79
C ARG A 202 13.35 -29.07 38.70
N GLY A 203 12.65 -27.99 39.06
CA GLY A 203 13.19 -26.89 39.87
C GLY A 203 13.34 -27.19 41.36
N ASP A 204 12.60 -28.16 41.90
CA ASP A 204 12.69 -28.54 43.32
C ASP A 204 13.46 -29.85 43.50
N LYS A 205 14.78 -29.72 43.63
CA LYS A 205 15.57 -30.66 44.43
C LYS A 205 16.34 -29.88 45.50
N GLU A 206 15.78 -29.98 46.70
CA GLU A 206 16.27 -29.62 48.02
C GLU A 206 17.79 -29.58 48.20
N SER A 207 18.27 -28.49 48.81
CA SER A 207 19.49 -28.49 49.63
C SER A 207 19.07 -28.20 51.07
N THR A 208 18.92 -29.24 51.89
CA THR A 208 18.73 -29.13 53.34
C THR A 208 20.05 -28.69 53.99
N PRO A 209 20.10 -27.64 54.81
CA PRO A 209 21.22 -27.41 55.72
C PRO A 209 21.01 -28.14 57.04
N GLU A 210 22.08 -28.79 57.46
CA GLU A 210 22.36 -29.30 58.81
C GLU A 210 22.45 -28.12 59.81
N ALA A 211 21.87 -28.24 61.02
CA ALA A 211 22.45 -27.76 62.29
C ALA A 211 21.56 -28.01 63.53
N ASP A 212 22.20 -28.65 64.52
CA ASP A 212 22.17 -28.46 65.98
C ASP A 212 20.84 -28.39 66.76
N THR A 213 20.59 -29.42 67.59
CA THR A 213 20.75 -29.37 69.07
C THR A 213 20.90 -30.78 69.64
#